data_AF-A0AAD8E8L7-F1
#
_entry.id   AF-A0AAD8E8L7-F1
#
_cell.length_a   1.000
_cell.length_b   1.000
_cell.length_c   1.000
_cell.angle_alpha   90.00
_cell.angle_beta   90.00
_cell.angle_gamma   90.00
#
_symmetry.space_group_name_H-M   'P 1'
#
loop_
_entity.id
_entity.type
_entity.pdbx_description
1 polymer ?
#
loop_
_entity_poly.entity_id
_entity_poly.type
_entity_poly.pdbx_seq_one_letter_code
_entity_poly.pdbx_strand_id
1 'polypeptide(L)'
;MELTYDDLQMITCAMDGSVCIWKLSYTEGKTVKIDMDFKHSEQILIGRGDLVEKQNMIRDLMVRIDELETEHAYQMQKAEQRHAAKVKEVHEGYCAAIEELKEKNEQLETDHTTEVNTMNIEMEKIQTTHSQAMDEMEANFTDKLIVEYDKYEALEARKNRMREDYERRLEELSKKRENDLNETTDNYETLIKELNVQIQELQVAANLRTKEHESIKQQIEDDADREIVELKTNYEKLLYEEQEINLKLRGEAGVMRKKFHSSQKDIEEFKHQVHSLHVEQQKLQQIIVGLGRDISDLKKEIIERDATIQDKEKSISDLKHKNQELDKFKFVLNYKINELKGQIEPKDREIKLKKEQILDMEHELENLQKINSSLDLQLVELREKLNATNNEFIAEHEQNRSINALLRRIRTDIHNASEFVQEPKKLKDAIKTMYHKYCQDKDFASSCGQDIEAQMEFLRQREHLERTISSLKHQISKEASGKMDTYRIMEENSSLILDINNLRMALKLATRKITEMESILGLNSKNISPKEAKAKLQMAIQSREEIHDYYQSKIKQCAIIVGYYTNSVPLLLSKMSPA
;
A
#
# COMPACT_ATOMS: atom_id res chain seq x y z
N MET A 1 39.03 217.47 11.03
CA MET A 1 39.04 216.01 10.90
C MET A 1 40.48 215.60 11.01
N GLU A 2 40.91 215.31 12.22
CA GLU A 2 42.31 214.99 12.54
C GLU A 2 42.34 213.69 13.32
N LEU A 3 43.42 212.91 13.19
CA LEU A 3 43.64 211.77 14.07
C LEU A 3 44.33 212.23 15.36
N THR A 4 44.01 211.55 16.46
CA THR A 4 44.74 211.70 17.73
C THR A 4 46.14 211.10 17.62
N TYR A 5 47.03 211.50 18.54
CA TYR A 5 48.46 211.16 18.54
C TYR A 5 48.79 209.65 18.68
N ASP A 6 47.75 208.81 18.81
CA ASP A 6 47.77 207.36 18.96
C ASP A 6 47.09 206.60 17.79
N ASP A 7 46.70 207.30 16.69
CA ASP A 7 46.06 206.78 15.45
C ASP A 7 44.74 206.00 15.63
N LEU A 8 44.27 205.81 16.86
CA LEU A 8 43.07 205.00 17.17
C LEU A 8 41.75 205.77 17.02
N GLN A 9 41.79 207.10 17.09
CA GLN A 9 40.61 207.95 17.11
C GLN A 9 40.75 209.08 16.08
N MET A 10 39.69 209.30 15.30
CA MET A 10 39.60 210.39 14.35
C MET A 10 38.53 211.37 14.83
N ILE A 11 38.93 212.61 15.11
CA ILE A 11 38.06 213.64 15.68
C ILE A 11 37.55 214.57 14.57
N THR A 12 36.23 214.66 14.47
CA THR A 12 35.50 215.63 13.64
C THR A 12 34.72 216.57 14.54
N CYS A 13 34.89 217.88 14.38
CA CYS A 13 34.05 218.89 15.01
C CYS A 13 33.17 219.56 13.94
N ALA A 14 31.90 219.79 14.25
CA ALA A 14 30.99 220.59 13.43
C ALA A 14 30.90 222.04 13.96
N MET A 15 30.29 222.95 13.18
CA MET A 15 30.24 224.39 13.52
C MET A 15 29.42 224.73 14.78
N ASP A 16 28.63 223.78 15.29
CA ASP A 16 27.88 223.85 16.54
C ASP A 16 28.74 223.53 17.78
N GLY A 17 30.00 223.14 17.60
CA GLY A 17 30.89 222.68 18.67
C GLY A 17 30.71 221.20 19.03
N SER A 18 29.88 220.45 18.29
CA SER A 18 29.71 219.01 18.50
C SER A 18 30.95 218.25 18.04
N VAL A 19 31.68 217.67 19.01
CA VAL A 19 32.88 216.86 18.77
C VAL A 19 32.49 215.38 18.64
N CYS A 20 32.43 214.89 17.41
CA CYS A 20 32.24 213.47 17.11
C CYS A 20 33.59 212.76 16.98
N ILE A 21 33.75 211.65 17.71
CA ILE A 21 34.97 210.85 17.77
C ILE A 21 34.71 209.50 17.09
N TRP A 22 35.42 209.24 16.00
CA TRP A 22 35.27 208.02 15.18
C TRP A 22 36.38 207.02 15.49
N LYS A 23 36.05 205.73 15.47
CA LYS A 23 36.99 204.63 15.73
C LYS A 23 37.14 203.75 14.47
N LEU A 24 38.34 203.76 13.89
CA LEU A 24 38.64 203.02 12.66
C LEU A 24 38.80 201.51 12.96
N SER A 25 38.30 200.66 12.05
CA SER A 25 38.02 199.24 12.35
C SER A 25 38.59 198.21 11.35
N TYR A 26 39.37 198.62 10.35
CA TYR A 26 40.03 197.70 9.42
C TYR A 26 41.36 198.29 8.91
N THR A 27 42.47 197.83 9.48
CA THR A 27 43.84 198.20 9.08
C THR A 27 44.74 196.98 9.22
N GLU A 28 45.47 196.62 8.18
CA GLU A 28 46.31 195.40 8.15
C GLU A 28 47.68 195.58 8.86
N GLY A 29 47.64 196.09 10.13
CA GLY A 29 48.63 195.93 11.24
C GLY A 29 49.81 196.93 11.44
N LYS A 30 49.82 197.75 12.55
CA LYS A 30 50.94 198.39 13.40
C LYS A 30 50.58 199.81 14.12
N THR A 31 50.85 200.18 15.45
CA THR A 31 50.45 201.51 16.23
C THR A 31 51.09 202.02 17.69
N VAL A 32 50.81 203.28 18.39
CA VAL A 32 51.47 204.14 19.62
C VAL A 32 50.69 205.16 20.74
N LYS A 33 51.23 206.18 21.65
CA LYS A 33 50.63 207.11 22.87
C LYS A 33 51.37 208.39 23.71
N ILE A 34 50.79 209.36 24.63
CA ILE A 34 51.41 210.40 25.74
C ILE A 34 50.59 211.40 26.86
N ASP A 35 51.12 212.42 27.75
CA ASP A 35 50.71 213.07 29.18
C ASP A 35 50.69 214.70 29.70
N MET A 36 50.62 215.25 31.05
CA MET A 36 50.15 216.68 31.67
C MET A 36 50.50 217.40 33.19
N ASP A 37 50.23 218.76 33.60
CA ASP A 37 49.90 219.58 34.99
C ASP A 37 50.61 220.95 35.72
N PHE A 38 49.99 221.89 36.63
CA PHE A 38 50.53 223.09 37.56
C PHE A 38 49.66 223.97 38.72
N LYS A 39 50.12 224.92 39.70
CA LYS A 39 49.40 225.78 40.90
C LYS A 39 49.98 227.15 41.70
N HIS A 40 49.31 227.99 42.66
CA HIS A 40 49.76 229.27 43.55
C HIS A 40 48.91 229.99 44.83
N SER A 41 49.30 231.12 45.63
CA SER A 41 48.61 231.86 46.90
C SER A 41 49.02 233.34 47.59
N GLU A 42 48.40 234.02 48.69
CA GLU A 42 48.63 235.47 49.38
C GLU A 42 48.13 235.96 50.92
N GLN A 43 48.19 237.26 51.52
CA GLN A 43 47.87 237.81 53.00
C GLN A 43 47.83 239.41 53.51
N ILE A 44 47.22 239.94 54.70
CA ILE A 44 47.13 241.43 55.29
C ILE A 44 47.07 241.86 56.90
N LEU A 45 46.70 243.13 57.45
CA LEU A 45 46.85 243.79 58.90
C LEU A 45 45.92 245.03 59.51
N ILE A 46 46.01 245.64 60.80
CA ILE A 46 45.07 246.72 61.56
C ILE A 46 45.55 247.87 62.68
N GLY A 47 44.74 248.48 63.68
CA GLY A 47 44.85 249.89 64.45
C GLY A 47 44.48 250.28 66.03
N ARG A 48 44.11 251.57 66.53
CA ARG A 48 44.17 252.18 68.01
C ARG A 48 43.28 253.46 68.58
N GLY A 49 43.18 253.86 69.95
CA GLY A 49 42.60 255.10 70.67
C GLY A 49 41.60 254.94 71.88
N ASP A 50 40.35 254.89 71.51
CA ASP A 50 39.38 253.80 71.74
C ASP A 50 39.95 252.44 72.19
N LEU A 51 41.27 252.20 72.04
CA LEU A 51 42.06 251.06 72.52
C LEU A 51 41.70 250.60 73.94
N VAL A 52 41.38 251.48 74.89
CA VAL A 52 41.08 251.05 76.27
C VAL A 52 39.68 250.43 76.36
N GLU A 53 38.67 251.04 75.72
CA GLU A 53 37.33 250.44 75.62
C GLU A 53 37.37 249.18 74.75
N LYS A 54 38.11 249.19 73.64
CA LYS A 54 38.35 248.00 72.82
C LYS A 54 39.11 246.91 73.60
N GLN A 55 40.08 247.23 74.44
CA GLN A 55 40.78 246.25 75.26
C GLN A 55 39.88 245.62 76.33
N ASN A 56 38.92 246.36 76.89
CA ASN A 56 37.92 245.78 77.78
C ASN A 56 36.92 244.91 77.00
N MET A 57 36.38 245.42 75.89
CA MET A 57 35.43 244.69 75.05
C MET A 57 36.04 243.42 74.43
N ILE A 58 37.33 243.44 74.07
CA ILE A 58 38.10 242.26 73.65
C ILE A 58 38.21 241.24 74.79
N ARG A 59 38.43 241.69 76.04
CA ARG A 59 38.57 240.79 77.19
C ARG A 59 37.26 240.05 77.48
N ASP A 60 36.14 240.76 77.45
CA ASP A 60 34.81 240.18 77.65
C ASP A 60 34.43 239.23 76.49
N LEU A 61 34.81 239.57 75.25
CA LEU A 61 34.65 238.68 74.09
C LEU A 61 35.55 237.44 74.16
N MET A 62 36.77 237.54 74.70
CA MET A 62 37.65 236.38 74.90
C MET A 62 37.05 235.40 75.91
N VAL A 63 36.53 235.89 77.04
CA VAL A 63 35.82 235.03 78.01
C VAL A 63 34.62 234.35 77.35
N ARG A 64 33.86 235.08 76.51
CA ARG A 64 32.70 234.51 75.82
C ARG A 64 33.06 233.47 74.73
N ILE A 65 34.29 233.48 74.22
CA ILE A 65 34.82 232.44 73.32
C ILE A 65 35.20 231.19 74.11
N ASP A 66 35.90 231.33 75.24
CA ASP A 66 36.23 230.22 76.16
C ASP A 66 34.96 229.46 76.63
N GLU A 67 33.90 230.21 76.96
CA GLU A 67 32.58 229.65 77.30
C GLU A 67 31.96 228.85 76.14
N LEU A 68 32.10 229.32 74.90
CA LEU A 68 31.56 228.64 73.72
C LEU A 68 32.38 227.41 73.29
N GLU A 69 33.71 227.45 73.41
CA GLU A 69 34.55 226.29 73.13
C GLU A 69 34.30 225.17 74.14
N THR A 70 34.14 225.51 75.43
CA THR A 70 33.80 224.54 76.47
C THR A 70 32.38 223.98 76.34
N GLU A 71 31.37 224.79 75.98
CA GLU A 71 30.03 224.30 75.63
C GLU A 71 30.07 223.34 74.42
N HIS A 72 30.80 223.68 73.35
CA HIS A 72 30.83 222.89 72.13
C HIS A 72 31.60 221.56 72.31
N ALA A 73 32.68 221.56 73.10
CA ALA A 73 33.39 220.35 73.50
C ALA A 73 32.48 219.41 74.33
N TYR A 74 31.72 219.95 75.28
CA TYR A 74 30.75 219.19 76.07
C TYR A 74 29.61 218.61 75.20
N GLN A 75 29.10 219.37 74.22
CA GLN A 75 28.10 218.86 73.28
C GLN A 75 28.63 217.71 72.41
N MET A 76 29.87 217.81 71.92
CA MET A 76 30.50 216.73 71.15
C MET A 76 30.70 215.46 71.98
N GLN A 77 31.27 215.57 73.20
CA GLN A 77 31.44 214.41 74.07
C GLN A 77 30.09 213.73 74.43
N LYS A 78 29.03 214.53 74.60
CA LYS A 78 27.66 214.04 74.84
C LYS A 78 27.02 213.39 73.60
N ALA A 79 27.41 213.81 72.39
CA ALA A 79 27.02 213.14 71.14
C ALA A 79 27.77 211.81 70.98
N GLU A 80 29.09 211.78 71.19
CA GLU A 80 29.90 210.55 71.16
C GLU A 80 29.38 209.50 72.13
N GLN A 81 29.07 209.88 73.39
CA GLN A 81 28.48 208.97 74.38
C GLN A 81 27.14 208.37 73.91
N ARG A 82 26.28 209.16 73.23
CA ARG A 82 25.01 208.67 72.66
C ARG A 82 25.24 207.72 71.49
N HIS A 83 26.17 208.03 70.60
CA HIS A 83 26.50 207.16 69.46
C HIS A 83 27.16 205.85 69.93
N ALA A 84 28.10 205.91 70.88
CA ALA A 84 28.74 204.73 71.47
C ALA A 84 27.72 203.83 72.20
N ALA A 85 26.78 204.42 72.95
CA ALA A 85 25.68 203.68 73.58
C ALA A 85 24.79 202.98 72.55
N LYS A 86 24.44 203.66 71.45
CA LYS A 86 23.59 203.07 70.40
C LYS A 86 24.31 202.01 69.55
N VAL A 87 25.63 202.14 69.36
CA VAL A 87 26.45 201.09 68.74
C VAL A 87 26.52 199.86 69.64
N LYS A 88 26.63 200.03 70.97
CA LYS A 88 26.53 198.92 71.93
C LYS A 88 25.17 198.24 71.89
N GLU A 89 24.07 198.99 72.01
CA GLU A 89 22.69 198.49 71.93
C GLU A 89 22.47 197.61 70.68
N VAL A 90 22.93 198.07 69.51
CA VAL A 90 22.85 197.32 68.24
C VAL A 90 23.79 196.11 68.22
N HIS A 91 25.00 196.20 68.75
CA HIS A 91 25.93 195.08 68.80
C HIS A 91 25.47 193.98 69.77
N GLU A 92 24.99 194.35 70.96
CA GLU A 92 24.39 193.45 71.95
C GLU A 92 23.15 192.75 71.37
N GLY A 93 22.30 193.47 70.62
CA GLY A 93 21.18 192.89 69.88
C GLY A 93 21.60 191.90 68.78
N TYR A 94 22.65 192.19 68.01
CA TYR A 94 23.19 191.24 67.04
C TYR A 94 23.86 190.03 67.69
N CYS A 95 24.57 190.19 68.81
CA CYS A 95 25.13 189.08 69.57
C CYS A 95 24.03 188.15 70.10
N ALA A 96 22.98 188.70 70.72
CA ALA A 96 21.84 187.92 71.19
C ALA A 96 21.13 187.17 70.04
N ALA A 97 20.95 187.80 68.88
CA ALA A 97 20.38 187.14 67.71
C ALA A 97 21.28 186.04 67.12
N ILE A 98 22.61 186.20 67.20
CA ILE A 98 23.58 185.16 66.80
C ILE A 98 23.58 184.00 67.79
N GLU A 99 23.42 184.27 69.09
CA GLU A 99 23.30 183.26 70.14
C GLU A 99 21.99 182.48 70.02
N GLU A 100 20.84 183.15 69.84
CA GLU A 100 19.54 182.51 69.58
C GLU A 100 19.54 181.65 68.30
N LEU A 101 20.24 182.09 67.25
CA LEU A 101 20.39 181.31 66.02
C LEU A 101 21.32 180.10 66.20
N LYS A 102 22.39 180.21 67.01
CA LYS A 102 23.24 179.07 67.35
C LYS A 102 22.48 178.04 68.19
N GLU A 103 21.80 178.48 69.24
CA GLU A 103 21.02 177.61 70.14
C GLU A 103 19.95 176.83 69.35
N LYS A 104 19.28 177.47 68.39
CA LYS A 104 18.37 176.79 67.46
C LYS A 104 19.05 175.82 66.51
N ASN A 105 20.26 176.13 66.03
CA ASN A 105 20.98 175.24 65.11
C ASN A 105 21.55 174.01 65.84
N GLU A 106 22.11 174.21 67.04
CA GLU A 106 22.51 173.13 67.95
C GLU A 106 21.31 172.27 68.33
N GLN A 107 20.15 172.88 68.65
CA GLN A 107 18.95 172.12 68.94
C GLN A 107 18.45 171.31 67.73
N LEU A 108 18.42 171.88 66.51
CA LEU A 108 18.08 171.14 65.29
C LEU A 108 19.07 170.01 64.97
N GLU A 109 20.35 170.18 65.27
CA GLU A 109 21.35 169.11 65.16
C GLU A 109 21.12 168.01 66.22
N THR A 110 20.74 168.35 67.45
CA THR A 110 20.34 167.35 68.45
C THR A 110 19.04 166.64 68.09
N ASP A 111 18.01 167.35 67.63
CA ASP A 111 16.73 166.77 67.22
C ASP A 111 16.95 165.82 66.04
N HIS A 112 17.64 166.27 64.98
CA HIS A 112 17.95 165.43 63.81
C HIS A 112 18.80 164.20 64.16
N THR A 113 19.80 164.34 65.04
CA THR A 113 20.57 163.16 65.49
C THR A 113 19.75 162.21 66.37
N THR A 114 18.78 162.70 67.16
CA THR A 114 17.84 161.79 67.85
C THR A 114 16.88 161.11 66.88
N GLU A 115 16.32 161.81 65.88
CA GLU A 115 15.49 161.22 64.83
C GLU A 115 16.24 160.11 64.09
N VAL A 116 17.45 160.39 63.58
CA VAL A 116 18.30 159.41 62.90
C VAL A 116 18.61 158.22 63.80
N ASN A 117 18.89 158.44 65.09
CA ASN A 117 19.09 157.35 66.05
C ASN A 117 17.81 156.52 66.26
N THR A 118 16.63 157.14 66.35
CA THR A 118 15.36 156.38 66.43
C THR A 118 15.07 155.58 65.16
N MET A 119 15.26 156.16 63.98
CA MET A 119 15.09 155.46 62.71
C MET A 119 16.08 154.31 62.54
N ASN A 120 17.34 154.47 62.97
CA ASN A 120 18.33 153.39 62.98
C ASN A 120 17.90 152.25 63.92
N ILE A 121 17.45 152.57 65.13
CA ILE A 121 16.95 151.58 66.10
C ILE A 121 15.68 150.87 65.60
N GLU A 122 14.79 151.57 64.89
CA GLU A 122 13.60 150.95 64.27
C GLU A 122 13.97 150.09 63.06
N MET A 123 14.90 150.52 62.22
CA MET A 123 15.42 149.72 61.11
C MET A 123 16.15 148.46 61.61
N GLU A 124 16.95 148.56 62.67
CA GLU A 124 17.61 147.41 63.31
C GLU A 124 16.59 146.43 63.92
N LYS A 125 15.53 146.93 64.57
CA LYS A 125 14.40 146.11 65.04
C LYS A 125 13.68 145.40 63.89
N ILE A 126 13.44 146.08 62.76
CA ILE A 126 12.79 145.49 61.58
C ILE A 126 13.71 144.44 60.94
N GLN A 127 15.02 144.71 60.82
CA GLN A 127 15.99 143.75 60.29
C GLN A 127 16.13 142.51 61.19
N THR A 128 16.24 142.69 62.50
CA THR A 128 16.37 141.57 63.45
C THR A 128 15.09 140.74 63.53
N THR A 129 13.90 141.35 63.58
CA THR A 129 12.62 140.61 63.54
C THR A 129 12.36 139.95 62.19
N HIS A 130 12.78 140.56 61.07
CA HIS A 130 12.70 139.90 59.77
C HIS A 130 13.67 138.72 59.66
N SER A 131 14.91 138.84 60.14
CA SER A 131 15.87 137.73 60.22
C SER A 131 15.27 136.59 61.03
N GLN A 132 14.82 136.86 62.26
CA GLN A 132 14.19 135.86 63.13
C GLN A 132 13.00 135.18 62.45
N ALA A 133 12.15 135.93 61.74
CA ALA A 133 11.03 135.36 60.99
C ALA A 133 11.46 134.52 59.77
N MET A 134 12.62 134.79 59.16
CA MET A 134 13.21 133.93 58.12
C MET A 134 13.88 132.69 58.73
N ASP A 135 14.65 132.85 59.80
CA ASP A 135 15.29 131.77 60.55
C ASP A 135 14.23 130.77 61.08
N GLU A 136 13.13 131.28 61.64
CA GLU A 136 11.96 130.49 62.05
C GLU A 136 11.26 129.83 60.85
N MET A 137 11.15 130.50 59.71
CA MET A 137 10.49 129.96 58.51
C MET A 137 11.33 128.85 57.87
N GLU A 138 12.67 129.01 57.81
CA GLU A 138 13.60 127.98 57.37
C GLU A 138 13.59 126.78 58.32
N ALA A 139 13.67 127.00 59.64
CA ALA A 139 13.53 125.93 60.63
C ALA A 139 12.20 125.17 60.48
N ASN A 140 11.09 125.89 60.29
CA ASN A 140 9.78 125.32 60.01
C ASN A 140 9.72 124.52 58.70
N PHE A 141 10.62 124.75 57.73
CA PHE A 141 10.72 123.94 56.53
C PHE A 141 11.70 122.77 56.68
N THR A 142 12.80 122.92 57.41
CA THR A 142 13.70 121.80 57.73
C THR A 142 13.00 120.75 58.57
N ASP A 143 12.20 121.15 59.56
CA ASP A 143 11.42 120.22 60.39
C ASP A 143 10.38 119.45 59.56
N LYS A 144 9.71 120.14 58.62
CA LYS A 144 8.78 119.48 57.67
C LYS A 144 9.52 118.51 56.75
N LEU A 145 10.70 118.89 56.25
CA LEU A 145 11.53 118.00 55.42
C LEU A 145 11.98 116.76 56.20
N ILE A 146 12.46 116.93 57.45
CA ILE A 146 12.82 115.81 58.34
C ILE A 146 11.62 114.88 58.52
N VAL A 147 10.43 115.42 58.84
CA VAL A 147 9.21 114.62 59.02
C VAL A 147 8.77 113.88 57.74
N GLU A 148 8.98 114.45 56.54
CA GLU A 148 8.73 113.72 55.28
C GLU A 148 9.84 112.70 54.94
N TYR A 149 11.10 112.95 55.31
CA TYR A 149 12.18 111.98 55.20
C TYR A 149 11.96 110.79 56.15
N ASP A 150 11.60 111.03 57.42
CA ASP A 150 11.25 109.98 58.39
C ASP A 150 10.08 109.12 57.89
N LYS A 151 9.06 109.73 57.30
CA LYS A 151 7.94 109.01 56.67
C LYS A 151 8.40 108.19 55.47
N TYR A 152 9.28 108.74 54.63
CA TYR A 152 9.82 108.03 53.48
C TYR A 152 10.69 106.83 53.90
N GLU A 153 11.61 107.01 54.86
CA GLU A 153 12.44 105.93 55.39
C GLU A 153 11.59 104.86 56.07
N ALA A 154 10.60 105.24 56.88
CA ALA A 154 9.66 104.30 57.49
C ALA A 154 8.84 103.52 56.44
N LEU A 155 8.46 104.16 55.33
CA LEU A 155 7.76 103.52 54.21
C LEU A 155 8.68 102.58 53.43
N GLU A 156 9.94 102.96 53.17
CA GLU A 156 10.94 102.12 52.50
C GLU A 156 11.33 100.93 53.38
N ALA A 157 11.59 101.12 54.67
CA ALA A 157 11.82 100.06 55.63
C ALA A 157 10.63 99.09 55.72
N ARG A 158 9.38 99.60 55.71
CA ARG A 158 8.18 98.77 55.66
C ARG A 158 8.07 97.99 54.35
N LYS A 159 8.35 98.63 53.21
CA LYS A 159 8.36 98.00 51.87
C LYS A 159 9.40 96.88 51.80
N ASN A 160 10.61 97.11 52.29
CA ASN A 160 11.70 96.12 52.27
C ASN A 160 11.40 94.94 53.19
N ARG A 161 10.94 95.17 54.43
CA ARG A 161 10.45 94.09 55.32
C ARG A 161 9.33 93.26 54.69
N MET A 162 8.35 93.90 54.05
CA MET A 162 7.31 93.15 53.33
C MET A 162 7.88 92.35 52.16
N ARG A 163 8.86 92.87 51.42
CA ARG A 163 9.53 92.17 50.32
C ARG A 163 10.28 90.94 50.84
N GLU A 164 11.07 91.09 51.89
CA GLU A 164 11.80 90.00 52.57
C GLU A 164 10.86 88.93 53.11
N ASP A 165 9.73 89.30 53.72
CA ASP A 165 8.72 88.35 54.19
C ASP A 165 8.02 87.61 53.03
N TYR A 166 7.79 88.26 51.88
CA TYR A 166 7.27 87.59 50.69
C TYR A 166 8.31 86.67 50.04
N GLU A 167 9.57 87.11 49.92
CA GLU A 167 10.71 86.32 49.43
C GLU A 167 10.89 85.07 50.29
N ARG A 168 10.91 85.21 51.62
CA ARG A 168 11.00 84.09 52.57
C ARG A 168 9.82 83.12 52.45
N ARG A 169 8.58 83.63 52.32
CA ARG A 169 7.39 82.78 52.13
C ARG A 169 7.42 82.02 50.79
N LEU A 170 7.92 82.63 49.73
CA LEU A 170 8.09 81.97 48.44
C LEU A 170 9.16 80.87 48.50
N GLU A 171 10.30 81.14 49.16
CA GLU A 171 11.31 80.11 49.42
C GLU A 171 10.77 78.95 50.27
N GLU A 172 10.07 79.24 51.37
CA GLU A 172 9.47 78.21 52.23
C GLU A 172 8.45 77.36 51.47
N LEU A 173 7.61 77.97 50.62
CA LEU A 173 6.64 77.24 49.80
C LEU A 173 7.33 76.44 48.68
N SER A 174 8.43 76.93 48.13
CA SER A 174 9.25 76.18 47.16
C SER A 174 9.88 74.96 47.83
N LYS A 175 10.56 75.15 48.96
CA LYS A 175 11.22 74.08 49.74
C LYS A 175 10.23 73.04 50.25
N LYS A 176 9.01 73.46 50.67
CA LYS A 176 7.92 72.54 51.01
C LYS A 176 7.51 71.69 49.81
N ARG A 177 7.16 72.32 48.67
CA ARG A 177 6.79 71.60 47.43
C ARG A 177 7.88 70.66 46.92
N GLU A 178 9.15 71.06 47.04
CA GLU A 178 10.31 70.25 46.66
C GLU A 178 10.44 69.03 47.59
N ASN A 179 10.30 69.21 48.90
CA ASN A 179 10.26 68.10 49.86
C ASN A 179 9.05 67.18 49.62
N ASP A 180 7.84 67.73 49.44
CA ASP A 180 6.61 66.97 49.17
C ASP A 180 6.74 66.13 47.88
N LEU A 181 7.38 66.70 46.84
CA LEU A 181 7.66 66.03 45.57
C LEU A 181 8.73 64.94 45.71
N ASN A 182 9.79 65.20 46.48
CA ASN A 182 10.85 64.23 46.73
C ASN A 182 10.31 63.05 47.57
N GLU A 183 9.58 63.32 48.65
CA GLU A 183 8.96 62.30 49.51
C GLU A 183 7.96 61.45 48.71
N THR A 184 7.11 62.05 47.87
CA THR A 184 6.21 61.27 47.00
C THR A 184 6.97 60.49 45.93
N THR A 185 8.06 61.01 45.38
CA THR A 185 8.92 60.30 44.42
C THR A 185 9.62 59.11 45.08
N ASP A 186 10.22 59.27 46.26
CA ASP A 186 10.87 58.21 47.03
C ASP A 186 9.88 57.11 47.43
N ASN A 187 8.66 57.47 47.82
CA ASN A 187 7.58 56.52 48.12
C ASN A 187 7.14 55.71 46.87
N TYR A 188 7.11 56.32 45.68
CA TYR A 188 6.86 55.57 44.44
C TYR A 188 8.07 54.73 44.00
N GLU A 189 9.29 55.25 44.14
CA GLU A 189 10.51 54.49 43.83
C GLU A 189 10.68 53.26 44.73
N THR A 190 10.40 53.38 46.03
CA THR A 190 10.45 52.25 46.97
C THR A 190 9.39 51.21 46.63
N LEU A 191 8.14 51.61 46.40
CA LEU A 191 7.07 50.72 45.94
C LEU A 191 7.42 50.02 44.61
N ILE A 192 8.03 50.72 43.66
CA ILE A 192 8.52 50.15 42.40
C ILE A 192 9.64 49.12 42.67
N LYS A 193 10.57 49.39 43.59
CA LYS A 193 11.64 48.45 43.96
C LYS A 193 11.06 47.19 44.61
N GLU A 194 10.11 47.32 45.53
CA GLU A 194 9.41 46.19 46.16
C GLU A 194 8.63 45.33 45.14
N LEU A 195 7.84 45.96 44.26
CA LEU A 195 7.10 45.26 43.21
C LEU A 195 8.04 44.52 42.23
N ASN A 196 9.19 45.10 41.88
CA ASN A 196 10.19 44.44 41.05
C ASN A 196 10.81 43.22 41.75
N VAL A 197 11.07 43.28 43.06
CA VAL A 197 11.54 42.11 43.83
C VAL A 197 10.48 41.01 43.84
N GLN A 198 9.22 41.33 44.13
CA GLN A 198 8.12 40.34 44.08
C GLN A 198 7.96 39.71 42.69
N ILE A 199 8.12 40.48 41.61
CA ILE A 199 8.10 39.96 40.24
C ILE A 199 9.27 39.00 40.00
N GLN A 200 10.48 39.32 40.48
CA GLN A 200 11.65 38.43 40.36
C GLN A 200 11.48 37.14 41.18
N GLU A 201 10.97 37.22 42.41
CA GLU A 201 10.67 36.05 43.24
C GLU A 201 9.64 35.14 42.59
N LEU A 202 8.54 35.70 42.06
CA LEU A 202 7.52 34.96 41.33
C LEU A 202 8.07 34.33 40.03
N GLN A 203 8.94 35.02 39.30
CA GLN A 203 9.62 34.47 38.12
C GLN A 203 10.56 33.32 38.49
N VAL A 204 11.35 33.45 39.56
CA VAL A 204 12.24 32.37 40.05
C VAL A 204 11.42 31.16 40.53
N ALA A 205 10.34 31.38 41.28
CA ALA A 205 9.44 30.31 41.72
C ALA A 205 8.74 29.60 40.55
N ALA A 206 8.30 30.35 39.53
CA ALA A 206 7.74 29.78 38.30
C ALA A 206 8.78 28.95 37.53
N ASN A 207 10.01 29.48 37.37
CA ASN A 207 11.11 28.80 36.69
C ASN A 207 11.66 27.58 37.45
N LEU A 208 11.46 27.51 38.77
CA LEU A 208 11.73 26.32 39.56
C LEU A 208 10.63 25.26 39.33
N ARG A 209 9.36 25.66 39.47
CA ARG A 209 8.21 24.78 39.26
C ARG A 209 8.14 24.20 37.84
N THR A 210 8.54 24.94 36.79
CA THR A 210 8.61 24.38 35.44
C THR A 210 9.66 23.28 35.35
N LYS A 211 10.86 23.47 35.91
CA LYS A 211 11.92 22.44 35.95
C LYS A 211 11.52 21.22 36.78
N GLU A 212 10.83 21.43 37.90
CA GLU A 212 10.24 20.33 38.69
C GLU A 212 9.23 19.54 37.85
N HIS A 213 8.33 20.22 37.14
CA HIS A 213 7.36 19.56 36.25
C HIS A 213 8.02 18.87 35.04
N GLU A 214 9.08 19.43 34.46
CA GLU A 214 9.87 18.78 33.41
C GLU A 214 10.56 17.51 33.93
N SER A 215 11.17 17.56 35.13
CA SER A 215 11.80 16.40 35.76
C SER A 215 10.78 15.31 36.14
N ILE A 216 9.60 15.69 36.64
CA ILE A 216 8.52 14.74 36.95
C ILE A 216 7.96 14.12 35.66
N LYS A 217 7.77 14.93 34.61
CA LYS A 217 7.34 14.45 33.29
C LYS A 217 8.34 13.43 32.72
N GLN A 218 9.65 13.73 32.78
CA GLN A 218 10.67 12.82 32.29
C GLN A 218 10.74 11.52 33.09
N GLN A 219 10.54 11.55 34.42
CA GLN A 219 10.43 10.33 35.23
C GLN A 219 9.22 9.47 34.83
N ILE A 220 8.07 10.10 34.58
CA ILE A 220 6.85 9.41 34.12
C ILE A 220 7.05 8.80 32.71
N GLU A 221 7.76 9.50 31.82
CA GLU A 221 8.10 8.98 30.49
C GLU A 221 9.10 7.81 30.56
N ASP A 222 10.16 7.94 31.38
CA ASP A 222 11.14 6.85 31.62
C ASP A 222 10.47 5.58 32.22
N ASP A 223 9.56 5.75 33.19
CA ASP A 223 8.88 4.61 33.84
C ASP A 223 7.80 3.99 32.93
N ALA A 224 7.11 4.78 32.11
CA ALA A 224 6.18 4.27 31.10
C ALA A 224 6.92 3.48 30.00
N ASP A 225 8.08 3.95 29.53
CA ASP A 225 8.89 3.21 28.57
C ASP A 225 9.45 1.90 29.17
N ARG A 226 9.80 1.89 30.46
CA ARG A 226 10.13 0.64 31.19
C ARG A 226 8.96 -0.32 31.23
N GLU A 227 7.77 0.12 31.63
CA GLU A 227 6.57 -0.74 31.67
C GLU A 227 6.26 -1.30 30.27
N ILE A 228 6.37 -0.48 29.22
CA ILE A 228 6.19 -0.91 27.82
C ILE A 228 7.22 -1.99 27.41
N VAL A 229 8.49 -1.88 27.84
CA VAL A 229 9.52 -2.88 27.55
C VAL A 229 9.33 -4.16 28.38
N GLU A 230 8.94 -4.06 29.65
CA GLU A 230 8.63 -5.23 30.48
C GLU A 230 7.39 -5.98 29.97
N LEU A 231 6.32 -5.27 29.62
CA LEU A 231 5.13 -5.87 29.01
C LEU A 231 5.47 -6.53 27.66
N LYS A 232 6.21 -5.85 26.76
CA LYS A 232 6.65 -6.44 25.49
C LYS A 232 7.46 -7.71 25.70
N THR A 233 8.52 -7.66 26.51
CA THR A 233 9.38 -8.83 26.73
C THR A 233 8.68 -9.97 27.45
N ASN A 234 7.67 -9.70 28.29
CA ASN A 234 6.84 -10.74 28.90
C ASN A 234 5.84 -11.35 27.90
N TYR A 235 5.19 -10.55 27.05
CA TYR A 235 4.34 -11.08 25.97
C TYR A 235 5.15 -11.81 24.88
N GLU A 236 6.38 -11.40 24.59
CA GLU A 236 7.29 -12.11 23.67
C GLU A 236 7.71 -13.47 24.24
N LYS A 237 8.01 -13.58 25.54
CA LYS A 237 8.25 -14.88 26.21
C LYS A 237 7.02 -15.78 26.15
N LEU A 238 5.84 -15.28 26.54
CA LEU A 238 4.59 -16.04 26.49
C LEU A 238 4.26 -16.51 25.07
N LEU A 239 4.47 -15.65 24.07
CA LEU A 239 4.29 -15.98 22.66
C LEU A 239 5.29 -17.05 22.18
N TYR A 240 6.54 -17.00 22.65
CA TYR A 240 7.55 -18.02 22.34
C TYR A 240 7.22 -19.36 23.00
N GLU A 241 6.81 -19.36 24.28
CA GLU A 241 6.38 -20.55 25.02
C GLU A 241 5.15 -21.21 24.37
N GLU A 242 4.13 -20.44 24.01
CA GLU A 242 2.97 -20.91 23.24
C GLU A 242 3.37 -21.45 21.85
N GLN A 243 4.32 -20.83 21.15
CA GLN A 243 4.85 -21.36 19.89
C GLN A 243 5.57 -22.70 20.09
N GLU A 244 6.35 -22.86 21.16
CA GLU A 244 7.04 -24.12 21.46
C GLU A 244 6.05 -25.23 21.87
N ILE A 245 5.02 -24.89 22.66
CA ILE A 245 3.91 -25.79 23.00
C ILE A 245 3.14 -26.18 21.74
N ASN A 246 2.81 -25.23 20.87
CA ASN A 246 2.13 -25.50 19.59
C ASN A 246 2.96 -26.41 18.69
N LEU A 247 4.28 -26.21 18.63
CA LEU A 247 5.20 -27.05 17.87
C LEU A 247 5.26 -28.49 18.43
N LYS A 248 5.32 -28.65 19.76
CA LYS A 248 5.24 -29.96 20.44
C LYS A 248 3.92 -30.67 20.13
N LEU A 249 2.78 -30.01 20.38
CA LEU A 249 1.44 -30.54 20.09
C LEU A 249 1.24 -30.88 18.61
N ARG A 250 1.80 -30.08 17.69
CA ARG A 250 1.77 -30.35 16.24
C ARG A 250 2.64 -31.56 15.86
N GLY A 251 3.77 -31.76 16.54
CA GLY A 251 4.60 -32.96 16.45
C GLY A 251 3.86 -34.21 16.93
N GLU A 252 3.27 -34.14 18.13
CA GLU A 252 2.45 -35.21 18.72
C GLU A 252 1.23 -35.55 17.86
N ALA A 253 0.49 -34.55 17.39
CA ALA A 253 -0.62 -34.75 16.45
C ALA A 253 -0.16 -35.37 15.12
N GLY A 254 1.06 -35.07 14.66
CA GLY A 254 1.69 -35.73 13.53
C GLY A 254 2.01 -37.20 13.78
N VAL A 255 2.54 -37.54 14.97
CA VAL A 255 2.79 -38.93 15.41
C VAL A 255 1.47 -39.69 15.58
N MET A 256 0.47 -39.10 16.23
CA MET A 256 -0.85 -39.69 16.42
C MET A 256 -1.57 -39.90 15.08
N ARG A 257 -1.43 -38.97 14.12
CA ARG A 257 -1.94 -39.16 12.75
C ARG A 257 -1.24 -40.33 12.04
N LYS A 258 0.07 -40.51 12.21
CA LYS A 258 0.79 -41.69 11.68
C LYS A 258 0.30 -42.99 12.32
N LYS A 259 0.17 -43.05 13.65
CA LYS A 259 -0.38 -44.20 14.38
C LYS A 259 -1.81 -44.53 13.92
N PHE A 260 -2.66 -43.52 13.75
CA PHE A 260 -4.01 -43.70 13.22
C PHE A 260 -3.99 -44.28 11.80
N HIS A 261 -3.10 -43.81 10.92
CA HIS A 261 -2.98 -44.36 9.57
C HIS A 261 -2.40 -45.78 9.52
N SER A 262 -1.51 -46.18 10.45
CA SER A 262 -1.11 -47.59 10.56
C SER A 262 -2.28 -48.43 11.05
N SER A 263 -2.91 -48.08 12.17
CA SER A 263 -4.07 -48.82 12.70
C SER A 263 -5.25 -48.87 11.74
N GLN A 264 -5.44 -47.86 10.88
CA GLN A 264 -6.45 -47.92 9.81
C GLN A 264 -6.07 -48.94 8.73
N LYS A 265 -4.79 -49.04 8.32
CA LYS A 265 -4.31 -50.10 7.42
C LYS A 265 -4.44 -51.48 8.07
N ASP A 266 -4.07 -51.60 9.34
CA ASP A 266 -4.19 -52.85 10.10
C ASP A 266 -5.67 -53.31 10.11
N ILE A 267 -6.61 -52.38 10.31
CA ILE A 267 -8.07 -52.62 10.23
C ILE A 267 -8.52 -53.01 8.81
N GLU A 268 -7.97 -52.41 7.75
CA GLU A 268 -8.26 -52.76 6.36
C GLU A 268 -7.71 -54.16 6.00
N GLU A 269 -6.51 -54.51 6.47
CA GLU A 269 -5.91 -55.83 6.32
C GLU A 269 -6.68 -56.90 7.10
N PHE A 270 -7.05 -56.66 8.37
CA PHE A 270 -7.92 -57.54 9.13
C PHE A 270 -9.31 -57.71 8.48
N LYS A 271 -9.89 -56.66 7.88
CA LYS A 271 -11.12 -56.79 7.08
C LYS A 271 -10.94 -57.70 5.87
N HIS A 272 -9.81 -57.61 5.16
CA HIS A 272 -9.50 -58.52 4.05
C HIS A 272 -9.30 -59.96 4.52
N GLN A 273 -8.59 -60.19 5.64
CA GLN A 273 -8.42 -61.51 6.24
C GLN A 273 -9.78 -62.11 6.67
N VAL A 274 -10.61 -61.34 7.38
CA VAL A 274 -11.98 -61.76 7.76
C VAL A 274 -12.85 -62.07 6.53
N HIS A 275 -12.76 -61.28 5.47
CA HIS A 275 -13.50 -61.56 4.23
C HIS A 275 -13.02 -62.85 3.56
N SER A 276 -11.70 -63.08 3.47
CA SER A 276 -11.14 -64.32 2.92
C SER A 276 -11.59 -65.55 3.72
N LEU A 277 -11.47 -65.50 5.05
CA LEU A 277 -11.92 -66.56 5.95
C LEU A 277 -13.44 -66.79 5.86
N HIS A 278 -14.24 -65.75 5.63
CA HIS A 278 -15.68 -65.91 5.42
C HIS A 278 -16.00 -66.56 4.06
N VAL A 279 -15.25 -66.25 3.01
CA VAL A 279 -15.37 -66.93 1.71
C VAL A 279 -14.96 -68.41 1.80
N GLU A 280 -13.94 -68.75 2.60
CA GLU A 280 -13.60 -70.15 2.88
C GLU A 280 -14.66 -70.85 3.75
N GLN A 281 -15.18 -70.18 4.78
CA GLN A 281 -16.31 -70.66 5.58
C GLN A 281 -17.54 -70.98 4.70
N GLN A 282 -17.89 -70.11 3.75
CA GLN A 282 -18.98 -70.36 2.81
C GLN A 282 -18.71 -71.56 1.90
N LYS A 283 -17.49 -71.72 1.36
CA LYS A 283 -17.09 -72.91 0.58
C LYS A 283 -17.22 -74.19 1.40
N LEU A 284 -16.73 -74.19 2.64
CA LEU A 284 -16.82 -75.32 3.55
C LEU A 284 -18.29 -75.64 3.92
N GLN A 285 -19.13 -74.64 4.14
CA GLN A 285 -20.57 -74.84 4.33
C GLN A 285 -21.24 -75.44 3.09
N GLN A 286 -20.89 -75.01 1.87
CA GLN A 286 -21.40 -75.61 0.63
C GLN A 286 -20.97 -77.08 0.50
N ILE A 287 -19.72 -77.42 0.83
CA ILE A 287 -19.22 -78.80 0.85
C ILE A 287 -19.98 -79.64 1.89
N ILE A 288 -20.21 -79.12 3.11
CA ILE A 288 -21.00 -79.79 4.16
C ILE A 288 -22.44 -80.04 3.71
N VAL A 289 -23.07 -79.07 3.01
CA VAL A 289 -24.43 -79.23 2.45
C VAL A 289 -24.45 -80.24 1.29
N GLY A 290 -23.39 -80.30 0.48
CA GLY A 290 -23.21 -81.33 -0.56
C GLY A 290 -23.15 -82.73 0.06
N LEU A 291 -22.17 -82.97 0.93
CA LEU A 291 -21.99 -84.24 1.65
C LEU A 291 -23.25 -84.63 2.46
N GLY A 292 -23.99 -83.65 2.99
CA GLY A 292 -25.27 -83.88 3.66
C GLY A 292 -26.38 -84.41 2.73
N ARG A 293 -26.38 -84.03 1.44
CA ARG A 293 -27.24 -84.62 0.41
C ARG A 293 -26.76 -86.01 0.03
N ASP A 294 -25.46 -86.18 -0.21
CA ASP A 294 -24.86 -87.47 -0.56
C ASP A 294 -25.18 -88.54 0.51
N ILE A 295 -25.05 -88.19 1.79
CA ILE A 295 -25.46 -89.02 2.93
C ILE A 295 -26.97 -89.29 2.94
N SER A 296 -27.81 -88.33 2.54
CA SER A 296 -29.26 -88.51 2.47
C SER A 296 -29.69 -89.40 1.31
N ASP A 297 -28.97 -89.37 0.18
CA ASP A 297 -29.31 -90.14 -1.01
C ASP A 297 -28.75 -91.57 -0.92
N LEU A 298 -27.54 -91.76 -0.36
CA LEU A 298 -27.05 -93.07 0.07
C LEU A 298 -27.99 -93.75 1.10
N LYS A 299 -28.61 -92.97 2.00
CA LYS A 299 -29.63 -93.51 2.92
C LYS A 299 -30.91 -93.96 2.21
N LYS A 300 -31.33 -93.29 1.12
CA LYS A 300 -32.44 -93.77 0.28
C LYS A 300 -32.06 -95.05 -0.44
N GLU A 301 -30.86 -95.10 -1.04
CA GLU A 301 -30.35 -96.29 -1.71
C GLU A 301 -30.31 -97.51 -0.77
N ILE A 302 -29.90 -97.32 0.49
CA ILE A 302 -29.98 -98.36 1.53
C ILE A 302 -31.43 -98.79 1.78
N ILE A 303 -32.38 -97.87 1.97
CA ILE A 303 -33.79 -98.20 2.19
C ILE A 303 -34.40 -98.96 0.99
N GLU A 304 -34.05 -98.59 -0.25
CA GLU A 304 -34.47 -99.27 -1.48
C GLU A 304 -33.84 -100.67 -1.62
N ARG A 305 -32.58 -100.84 -1.17
CA ARG A 305 -31.89 -102.13 -1.07
C ARG A 305 -32.54 -103.03 -0.01
N ASP A 306 -32.84 -102.50 1.17
CA ASP A 306 -33.49 -103.23 2.26
C ASP A 306 -34.91 -103.67 1.85
N ALA A 307 -35.67 -102.81 1.17
CA ALA A 307 -36.98 -103.17 0.63
C ALA A 307 -36.90 -104.27 -0.43
N THR A 308 -35.92 -104.19 -1.36
CA THR A 308 -35.72 -105.25 -2.37
C THR A 308 -35.16 -106.54 -1.77
N ILE A 309 -34.39 -106.49 -0.67
CA ILE A 309 -34.03 -107.67 0.12
C ILE A 309 -35.28 -108.29 0.75
N GLN A 310 -36.15 -107.50 1.38
CA GLN A 310 -37.37 -107.98 2.02
C GLN A 310 -38.31 -108.70 1.03
N ASP A 311 -38.47 -108.18 -0.20
CA ASP A 311 -39.24 -108.85 -1.26
C ASP A 311 -38.60 -110.17 -1.71
N LYS A 312 -37.26 -110.27 -1.71
CA LYS A 312 -36.55 -111.53 -2.00
C LYS A 312 -36.69 -112.53 -0.86
N GLU A 313 -36.58 -112.11 0.41
CA GLU A 313 -36.81 -112.97 1.56
C GLU A 313 -38.23 -113.54 1.59
N LYS A 314 -39.23 -112.70 1.29
CA LYS A 314 -40.62 -113.12 1.13
C LYS A 314 -40.78 -114.16 0.01
N SER A 315 -40.20 -113.89 -1.16
CA SER A 315 -40.18 -114.82 -2.29
C SER A 315 -39.52 -116.17 -1.93
N ILE A 316 -38.45 -116.14 -1.13
CA ILE A 316 -37.75 -117.34 -0.62
C ILE A 316 -38.65 -118.10 0.37
N SER A 317 -39.39 -117.40 1.23
CA SER A 317 -40.36 -118.01 2.16
C SER A 317 -41.49 -118.73 1.41
N ASP A 318 -42.06 -118.11 0.39
CA ASP A 318 -43.12 -118.70 -0.42
C ASP A 318 -42.63 -119.93 -1.20
N LEU A 319 -41.43 -119.86 -1.79
CA LEU A 319 -40.77 -121.01 -2.43
C LEU A 319 -40.46 -122.14 -1.44
N LYS A 320 -40.00 -121.80 -0.22
CA LYS A 320 -39.73 -122.77 0.85
C LYS A 320 -41.00 -123.51 1.27
N HIS A 321 -42.13 -122.81 1.38
CA HIS A 321 -43.41 -123.46 1.68
C HIS A 321 -43.86 -124.38 0.54
N LYS A 322 -43.74 -123.94 -0.72
CA LYS A 322 -44.07 -124.76 -1.89
C LYS A 322 -43.19 -126.00 -2.03
N ASN A 323 -41.93 -125.92 -1.61
CA ASN A 323 -41.03 -127.08 -1.56
C ASN A 323 -41.48 -128.12 -0.50
N GLN A 324 -42.04 -127.69 0.63
CA GLN A 324 -42.65 -128.59 1.63
C GLN A 324 -43.91 -129.30 1.12
N GLU A 325 -44.59 -128.76 0.10
CA GLU A 325 -45.67 -129.47 -0.61
C GLU A 325 -45.10 -130.56 -1.53
N LEU A 326 -44.04 -130.24 -2.28
CA LEU A 326 -43.38 -131.18 -3.19
C LEU A 326 -42.77 -132.40 -2.47
N ASP A 327 -42.22 -132.23 -1.27
CA ASP A 327 -41.74 -133.36 -0.46
C ASP A 327 -42.88 -134.33 -0.04
N LYS A 328 -44.12 -133.86 0.11
CA LYS A 328 -45.29 -134.72 0.36
C LYS A 328 -45.63 -135.56 -0.88
N PHE A 329 -45.63 -134.95 -2.07
CA PHE A 329 -45.83 -135.67 -3.33
C PHE A 329 -44.73 -136.71 -3.61
N LYS A 330 -43.47 -136.35 -3.32
CA LYS A 330 -42.30 -137.22 -3.43
C LYS A 330 -42.41 -138.48 -2.56
N PHE A 331 -43.05 -138.40 -1.39
CA PHE A 331 -43.31 -139.57 -0.53
C PHE A 331 -44.27 -140.57 -1.20
N VAL A 332 -45.36 -140.08 -1.82
CA VAL A 332 -46.35 -140.91 -2.55
C VAL A 332 -45.72 -141.54 -3.79
N LEU A 333 -44.93 -140.77 -4.55
CA LEU A 333 -44.27 -141.26 -5.76
C LEU A 333 -43.19 -142.31 -5.48
N ASN A 334 -42.43 -142.18 -4.39
CA ASN A 334 -41.42 -143.19 -3.99
C ASN A 334 -42.02 -144.58 -3.75
N TYR A 335 -43.24 -144.67 -3.22
CA TYR A 335 -43.92 -145.96 -3.04
C TYR A 335 -44.16 -146.66 -4.38
N LYS A 336 -44.65 -145.93 -5.40
CA LYS A 336 -44.88 -146.47 -6.75
C LYS A 336 -43.58 -146.76 -7.52
N ILE A 337 -42.51 -146.02 -7.25
CA ILE A 337 -41.18 -146.26 -7.85
C ILE A 337 -40.59 -147.60 -7.37
N ASN A 338 -40.75 -147.96 -6.10
CA ASN A 338 -40.21 -149.23 -5.59
C ASN A 338 -40.95 -150.46 -6.15
N GLU A 339 -42.26 -150.37 -6.36
CA GLU A 339 -43.06 -151.42 -7.03
C GLU A 339 -42.57 -151.67 -8.47
N LEU A 340 -42.26 -150.61 -9.22
CA LEU A 340 -41.76 -150.71 -10.59
C LEU A 340 -40.29 -151.19 -10.66
N LYS A 341 -39.43 -150.79 -9.71
CA LYS A 341 -38.03 -151.26 -9.64
C LYS A 341 -37.92 -152.78 -9.52
N GLY A 342 -38.84 -153.42 -8.79
CA GLY A 342 -38.89 -154.88 -8.66
C GLY A 342 -39.12 -155.64 -10.00
N GLN A 343 -39.61 -154.96 -11.03
CA GLN A 343 -39.82 -155.53 -12.37
C GLN A 343 -38.67 -155.21 -13.35
N ILE A 344 -37.85 -154.20 -13.05
CA ILE A 344 -36.76 -153.72 -13.92
C ILE A 344 -35.46 -154.50 -13.66
N GLU A 345 -35.17 -154.89 -12.42
CA GLU A 345 -33.90 -155.55 -12.06
C GLU A 345 -33.55 -156.86 -12.83
N PRO A 346 -34.50 -157.75 -13.22
CA PRO A 346 -34.17 -158.87 -14.10
C PRO A 346 -33.91 -158.41 -15.55
N LYS A 347 -34.54 -157.33 -16.02
CA LYS A 347 -34.34 -156.79 -17.37
C LYS A 347 -33.00 -156.06 -17.51
N ASP A 348 -32.54 -155.34 -16.48
CA ASP A 348 -31.21 -154.73 -16.50
C ASP A 348 -30.07 -155.77 -16.53
N ARG A 349 -30.27 -156.94 -15.92
CA ARG A 349 -29.32 -158.08 -16.03
C ARG A 349 -29.29 -158.67 -17.44
N GLU A 350 -30.45 -158.83 -18.06
CA GLU A 350 -30.56 -159.26 -19.46
C GLU A 350 -29.91 -158.25 -20.43
N ILE A 351 -30.10 -156.94 -20.18
CA ILE A 351 -29.48 -155.86 -20.95
C ILE A 351 -27.95 -155.81 -20.77
N LYS A 352 -27.40 -156.12 -19.57
CA LYS A 352 -25.95 -156.22 -19.38
C LYS A 352 -25.33 -157.34 -20.20
N LEU A 353 -25.87 -158.56 -20.13
CA LEU A 353 -25.41 -159.69 -20.95
C LEU A 353 -25.51 -159.38 -22.45
N LYS A 354 -26.59 -158.70 -22.88
CA LYS A 354 -26.72 -158.23 -24.27
C LYS A 354 -25.66 -157.18 -24.65
N LYS A 355 -25.22 -156.33 -23.74
CA LYS A 355 -24.16 -155.33 -24.00
C LYS A 355 -22.76 -155.95 -24.06
N GLU A 356 -22.47 -156.96 -23.25
CA GLU A 356 -21.22 -157.72 -23.36
C GLU A 356 -21.18 -158.51 -24.69
N GLN A 357 -22.28 -159.18 -25.08
CA GLN A 357 -22.41 -159.78 -26.42
C GLN A 357 -22.23 -158.76 -27.56
N ILE A 358 -22.75 -157.53 -27.41
CA ILE A 358 -22.58 -156.48 -28.42
C ILE A 358 -21.12 -156.02 -28.49
N LEU A 359 -20.40 -155.87 -27.37
CA LEU A 359 -18.98 -155.48 -27.38
C LEU A 359 -18.09 -156.57 -28.00
N ASP A 360 -18.35 -157.84 -27.70
CA ASP A 360 -17.64 -158.96 -28.35
C ASP A 360 -17.93 -158.99 -29.86
N MET A 361 -19.21 -158.83 -30.25
CA MET A 361 -19.59 -158.72 -31.66
C MET A 361 -19.01 -157.49 -32.36
N GLU A 362 -18.91 -156.34 -31.68
CA GLU A 362 -18.29 -155.12 -32.21
C GLU A 362 -16.79 -155.33 -32.44
N HIS A 363 -16.10 -156.07 -31.56
CA HIS A 363 -14.70 -156.42 -31.75
C HIS A 363 -14.48 -157.46 -32.86
N GLU A 364 -15.37 -158.45 -32.99
CA GLU A 364 -15.39 -159.34 -34.16
C GLU A 364 -15.66 -158.57 -35.45
N LEU A 365 -16.60 -157.62 -35.45
CA LEU A 365 -16.94 -156.79 -36.61
C LEU A 365 -15.78 -155.85 -36.98
N GLU A 366 -15.09 -155.24 -36.02
CA GLU A 366 -13.90 -154.41 -36.28
C GLU A 366 -12.75 -155.26 -36.87
N ASN A 367 -12.58 -156.51 -36.42
CA ASN A 367 -11.60 -157.43 -36.98
C ASN A 367 -12.01 -157.95 -38.38
N LEU A 368 -13.28 -158.24 -38.60
CA LEU A 368 -13.83 -158.54 -39.93
C LEU A 368 -13.75 -157.34 -40.88
N GLN A 369 -13.83 -156.10 -40.37
CA GLN A 369 -13.66 -154.89 -41.17
C GLN A 369 -12.20 -154.65 -41.54
N LYS A 370 -11.24 -154.97 -40.65
CA LYS A 370 -9.81 -155.02 -41.01
C LYS A 370 -9.54 -156.09 -42.07
N ILE A 371 -10.12 -157.28 -41.94
CA ILE A 371 -10.01 -158.36 -42.93
C ILE A 371 -10.67 -157.98 -44.26
N ASN A 372 -11.85 -157.36 -44.26
CA ASN A 372 -12.46 -156.84 -45.47
C ASN A 372 -11.61 -155.74 -46.11
N SER A 373 -10.98 -154.85 -45.33
CA SER A 373 -10.10 -153.82 -45.90
C SER A 373 -8.85 -154.39 -46.59
N SER A 374 -8.30 -155.52 -46.09
CA SER A 374 -7.19 -156.20 -46.75
C SER A 374 -7.63 -157.07 -47.92
N LEU A 375 -8.83 -157.66 -47.87
CA LEU A 375 -9.45 -158.37 -49.00
C LEU A 375 -9.90 -157.41 -50.11
N ASP A 376 -10.36 -156.20 -49.79
CA ASP A 376 -10.66 -155.14 -50.76
C ASP A 376 -9.37 -154.63 -51.44
N LEU A 377 -8.28 -154.44 -50.67
CA LEU A 377 -6.96 -154.17 -51.23
C LEU A 377 -6.48 -155.29 -52.17
N GLN A 378 -6.65 -156.55 -51.78
CA GLN A 378 -6.35 -157.70 -52.64
C GLN A 378 -7.28 -157.79 -53.86
N LEU A 379 -8.55 -157.39 -53.74
CA LEU A 379 -9.50 -157.29 -54.86
C LEU A 379 -9.14 -156.14 -55.80
N VAL A 380 -8.62 -155.03 -55.31
CA VAL A 380 -8.09 -153.93 -56.13
C VAL A 380 -6.85 -154.41 -56.86
N GLU A 381 -5.86 -155.00 -56.17
CA GLU A 381 -4.69 -155.60 -56.84
C GLU A 381 -5.08 -156.64 -57.90
N LEU A 382 -6.03 -157.53 -57.59
CA LEU A 382 -6.49 -158.57 -58.52
C LEU A 382 -7.30 -157.98 -59.68
N ARG A 383 -8.04 -156.88 -59.48
CA ARG A 383 -8.70 -156.14 -60.57
C ARG A 383 -7.71 -155.38 -61.42
N GLU A 384 -6.65 -154.81 -60.85
CA GLU A 384 -5.59 -154.17 -61.63
C GLU A 384 -4.77 -155.20 -62.41
N LYS A 385 -4.44 -156.35 -61.81
CA LYS A 385 -3.82 -157.50 -62.51
C LYS A 385 -4.74 -158.09 -63.59
N LEU A 386 -6.05 -158.16 -63.35
CA LEU A 386 -7.03 -158.62 -64.35
C LEU A 386 -7.22 -157.59 -65.46
N ASN A 387 -7.21 -156.29 -65.16
CA ASN A 387 -7.25 -155.23 -66.18
C ASN A 387 -5.96 -155.20 -67.01
N ALA A 388 -4.78 -155.37 -66.38
CA ALA A 388 -3.50 -155.49 -67.06
C ALA A 388 -3.48 -156.70 -68.00
N THR A 389 -3.77 -157.89 -67.49
CA THR A 389 -3.81 -159.13 -68.31
C THR A 389 -4.93 -159.13 -69.35
N ASN A 390 -6.06 -158.44 -69.11
CA ASN A 390 -7.10 -158.23 -70.12
C ASN A 390 -6.66 -157.24 -71.20
N ASN A 391 -5.93 -156.19 -70.86
CA ASN A 391 -5.36 -155.25 -71.83
C ASN A 391 -4.24 -155.90 -72.65
N GLU A 392 -3.39 -156.73 -72.02
CA GLU A 392 -2.43 -157.60 -72.69
C GLU A 392 -3.13 -158.60 -73.61
N PHE A 393 -4.21 -159.24 -73.15
CA PHE A 393 -5.03 -160.14 -73.98
C PHE A 393 -5.69 -159.43 -75.15
N ILE A 394 -6.18 -158.19 -74.99
CA ILE A 394 -6.70 -157.38 -76.10
C ILE A 394 -5.57 -157.03 -77.08
N ALA A 395 -4.41 -156.62 -76.60
CA ALA A 395 -3.24 -156.30 -77.44
C ALA A 395 -2.77 -157.54 -78.22
N GLU A 396 -2.61 -158.68 -77.56
CA GLU A 396 -2.32 -159.98 -78.21
C GLU A 396 -3.44 -160.36 -79.18
N HIS A 397 -4.71 -160.22 -78.83
CA HIS A 397 -5.81 -160.59 -79.74
C HIS A 397 -5.85 -159.69 -80.98
N GLU A 398 -5.55 -158.39 -80.87
CA GLU A 398 -5.43 -157.48 -82.02
C GLU A 398 -4.16 -157.76 -82.84
N GLN A 399 -3.02 -158.00 -82.18
CA GLN A 399 -1.76 -158.39 -82.82
C GLN A 399 -1.92 -159.71 -83.58
N ASN A 400 -2.50 -160.72 -82.96
CA ASN A 400 -2.77 -162.04 -83.54
C ASN A 400 -3.85 -161.98 -84.63
N ARG A 401 -4.82 -161.07 -84.53
CA ARG A 401 -5.75 -160.73 -85.63
C ARG A 401 -5.03 -160.07 -86.81
N SER A 402 -4.05 -159.20 -86.56
CA SER A 402 -3.21 -158.58 -87.59
C SER A 402 -2.28 -159.60 -88.26
N ILE A 403 -1.67 -160.51 -87.48
CA ILE A 403 -0.81 -161.60 -87.96
C ILE A 403 -1.64 -162.62 -88.76
N ASN A 404 -2.86 -162.94 -88.34
CA ASN A 404 -3.78 -163.76 -89.14
C ASN A 404 -4.19 -163.07 -90.45
N ALA A 405 -4.37 -161.74 -90.47
CA ALA A 405 -4.60 -161.00 -91.71
C ALA A 405 -3.37 -161.00 -92.62
N LEU A 406 -2.16 -160.91 -92.05
CA LEU A 406 -0.88 -161.02 -92.76
C LEU A 406 -0.70 -162.43 -93.35
N LEU A 407 -0.90 -163.48 -92.55
CA LEU A 407 -0.84 -164.89 -92.98
C LEU A 407 -1.88 -165.21 -94.06
N ARG A 408 -3.09 -164.65 -94.00
CA ARG A 408 -4.09 -164.79 -95.08
C ARG A 408 -3.63 -164.13 -96.38
N ARG A 409 -3.02 -162.94 -96.31
CA ARG A 409 -2.44 -162.25 -97.47
C ARG A 409 -1.26 -163.04 -98.04
N ILE A 410 -0.33 -163.50 -97.20
CA ILE A 410 0.80 -164.36 -97.59
C ILE A 410 0.30 -165.67 -98.22
N ARG A 411 -0.72 -166.33 -97.66
CA ARG A 411 -1.30 -167.56 -98.23
C ARG A 411 -1.94 -167.31 -99.61
N THR A 412 -2.54 -166.14 -99.81
CA THR A 412 -3.11 -165.74 -101.10
C THR A 412 -2.00 -165.41 -102.11
N ASP A 413 -0.99 -164.63 -101.70
CA ASP A 413 0.19 -164.33 -102.53
C ASP A 413 0.94 -165.62 -102.94
N ILE A 414 1.05 -166.62 -102.04
CA ILE A 414 1.62 -167.96 -102.33
C ILE A 414 0.72 -168.77 -103.28
N HIS A 415 -0.60 -168.76 -103.10
CA HIS A 415 -1.50 -169.47 -104.02
C HIS A 415 -1.39 -168.89 -105.43
N ASN A 416 -1.38 -167.55 -105.56
CA ASN A 416 -1.19 -166.86 -106.83
C ASN A 416 0.20 -167.17 -107.44
N ALA A 417 1.25 -167.26 -106.61
CA ALA A 417 2.57 -167.68 -107.07
C ALA A 417 2.58 -169.15 -107.57
N SER A 418 1.79 -170.04 -106.96
CA SER A 418 1.75 -171.46 -107.30
C SER A 418 1.16 -171.76 -108.68
N GLU A 419 0.34 -170.86 -109.24
CA GLU A 419 -0.18 -170.98 -110.61
C GLU A 419 0.94 -170.87 -111.66
N PHE A 420 2.06 -170.21 -111.33
CA PHE A 420 3.21 -170.07 -112.21
C PHE A 420 4.24 -171.22 -112.08
N VAL A 421 3.91 -172.34 -111.41
CA VAL A 421 4.86 -173.46 -111.18
C VAL A 421 5.43 -174.07 -112.48
N GLN A 422 4.69 -174.02 -113.60
CA GLN A 422 5.20 -174.48 -114.91
C GLN A 422 6.00 -173.40 -115.68
N GLU A 423 6.07 -172.16 -115.19
CA GLU A 423 6.79 -171.03 -115.81
C GLU A 423 7.91 -170.50 -114.89
N PRO A 424 9.08 -171.16 -114.82
CA PRO A 424 10.10 -170.93 -113.78
C PRO A 424 10.71 -169.52 -113.77
N LYS A 425 10.59 -168.73 -114.85
CA LYS A 425 10.99 -167.31 -114.85
C LYS A 425 9.99 -166.43 -114.10
N LYS A 426 8.69 -166.52 -114.42
CA LYS A 426 7.64 -165.72 -113.75
C LYS A 426 7.54 -166.07 -112.27
N LEU A 427 7.63 -167.37 -111.94
CA LEU A 427 7.65 -167.87 -110.56
C LEU A 427 8.76 -167.21 -109.71
N LYS A 428 9.98 -167.13 -110.26
CA LYS A 428 11.14 -166.53 -109.60
C LYS A 428 10.92 -165.06 -109.25
N ASP A 429 10.32 -164.29 -110.16
CA ASP A 429 10.08 -162.87 -109.96
C ASP A 429 8.91 -162.63 -109.00
N ALA A 430 7.84 -163.44 -109.05
CA ALA A 430 6.76 -163.41 -108.06
C ALA A 430 7.27 -163.67 -106.62
N ILE A 431 8.14 -164.68 -106.44
CA ILE A 431 8.75 -165.00 -105.14
C ILE A 431 9.66 -163.85 -104.65
N LYS A 432 10.44 -163.23 -105.56
CA LYS A 432 11.22 -162.02 -105.23
C LYS A 432 10.33 -160.87 -104.75
N THR A 433 9.21 -160.62 -105.41
CA THR A 433 8.28 -159.54 -105.05
C THR A 433 7.64 -159.79 -103.68
N MET A 434 7.33 -161.05 -103.33
CA MET A 434 6.93 -161.41 -101.97
C MET A 434 8.02 -161.13 -100.93
N TYR A 435 9.28 -161.51 -101.19
CA TYR A 435 10.37 -161.39 -100.22
C TYR A 435 10.59 -159.95 -99.74
N HIS A 436 10.58 -158.98 -100.66
CA HIS A 436 10.75 -157.56 -100.30
C HIS A 436 9.54 -156.93 -99.58
N LYS A 437 8.37 -157.59 -99.56
CA LYS A 437 7.11 -157.03 -99.05
C LYS A 437 6.89 -157.26 -97.55
N TYR A 438 7.63 -158.19 -96.92
CA TYR A 438 7.27 -158.75 -95.61
C TYR A 438 8.41 -158.84 -94.58
N CYS A 439 9.61 -158.25 -94.81
CA CYS A 439 10.81 -158.55 -94.00
C CYS A 439 11.77 -157.36 -93.68
N GLN A 440 11.30 -156.16 -93.32
CA GLN A 440 12.18 -155.07 -92.79
C GLN A 440 11.50 -154.20 -91.70
N ASP A 441 12.31 -153.74 -90.74
CA ASP A 441 11.93 -153.25 -89.39
C ASP A 441 11.75 -151.71 -89.27
N LYS A 442 11.17 -151.24 -88.13
CA LYS A 442 11.03 -149.81 -87.78
C LYS A 442 10.92 -149.53 -86.27
N ASP A 443 11.88 -148.77 -85.72
CA ASP A 443 11.81 -148.10 -84.40
C ASP A 443 12.44 -146.68 -84.49
N PHE A 444 11.65 -145.60 -84.65
CA PHE A 444 12.22 -144.26 -84.91
C PHE A 444 11.35 -143.00 -84.60
N ALA A 445 10.22 -143.09 -83.88
CA ALA A 445 9.16 -142.07 -84.01
C ALA A 445 8.92 -141.04 -82.87
N SER A 446 9.43 -141.23 -81.64
CA SER A 446 8.65 -140.82 -80.45
C SER A 446 9.16 -139.68 -79.53
N SER A 447 10.19 -138.89 -79.88
CA SER A 447 10.92 -138.06 -78.88
C SER A 447 10.65 -136.54 -78.82
N CYS A 448 9.58 -136.00 -79.42
CA CYS A 448 9.47 -134.55 -79.69
C CYS A 448 8.41 -133.77 -78.86
N GLY A 449 7.87 -134.35 -77.77
CA GLY A 449 6.65 -133.83 -77.12
C GLY A 449 6.81 -132.95 -75.87
N GLN A 450 7.99 -132.86 -75.25
CA GLN A 450 8.10 -132.49 -73.82
C GLN A 450 8.45 -131.03 -73.48
N ASP A 451 8.98 -130.21 -74.41
CA ASP A 451 9.55 -128.88 -74.08
C ASP A 451 8.52 -127.76 -73.79
N ILE A 452 7.24 -127.95 -74.13
CA ILE A 452 6.26 -126.84 -74.16
C ILE A 452 5.73 -126.48 -72.76
N GLU A 453 5.61 -127.44 -71.86
CA GLU A 453 4.86 -127.28 -70.61
C GLU A 453 5.58 -126.41 -69.56
N ALA A 454 6.92 -126.46 -69.52
CA ALA A 454 7.74 -125.74 -68.54
C ALA A 454 7.68 -124.20 -68.65
N GLN A 455 7.34 -123.64 -69.81
CA GLN A 455 7.30 -122.18 -69.99
C GLN A 455 6.07 -121.51 -69.35
N MET A 456 4.98 -122.26 -69.16
CA MET A 456 3.71 -121.73 -68.63
C MET A 456 3.75 -121.39 -67.14
N GLU A 457 4.67 -121.98 -66.37
CA GLU A 457 4.71 -121.83 -64.92
C GLU A 457 5.39 -120.52 -64.47
N PHE A 458 6.48 -120.14 -65.13
CA PHE A 458 7.24 -118.91 -64.82
C PHE A 458 6.41 -117.62 -64.89
N LEU A 459 5.44 -117.56 -65.81
CA LEU A 459 4.60 -116.36 -65.98
C LEU A 459 3.75 -116.05 -64.74
N ARG A 460 3.25 -117.08 -64.04
CA ARG A 460 2.35 -116.92 -62.87
C ARG A 460 3.05 -116.29 -61.67
N GLN A 461 4.34 -116.56 -61.50
CA GLN A 461 5.11 -116.08 -60.34
C GLN A 461 5.37 -114.56 -60.41
N ARG A 462 5.51 -113.99 -61.62
CA ARG A 462 5.78 -112.56 -61.81
C ARG A 462 4.60 -111.67 -61.37
N GLU A 463 3.38 -112.11 -61.69
CA GLU A 463 2.12 -111.38 -61.45
C GLU A 463 1.80 -111.18 -59.95
N HIS A 464 2.38 -112.00 -59.06
CA HIS A 464 2.22 -111.86 -57.61
C HIS A 464 3.05 -110.68 -57.06
N LEU A 465 4.27 -110.48 -57.56
CA LEU A 465 5.21 -109.45 -57.10
C LEU A 465 4.83 -108.03 -57.56
N GLU A 466 4.19 -107.90 -58.73
CA GLU A 466 3.72 -106.60 -59.24
C GLU A 466 2.58 -106.00 -58.37
N ARG A 467 1.79 -106.85 -57.70
CA ARG A 467 0.70 -106.43 -56.81
C ARG A 467 1.18 -105.83 -55.49
N THR A 468 2.20 -106.40 -54.85
CA THR A 468 2.69 -105.92 -53.54
C THR A 468 3.39 -104.57 -53.63
N ILE A 469 4.17 -104.34 -54.70
CA ILE A 469 4.82 -103.04 -54.98
C ILE A 469 3.76 -101.91 -55.13
N SER A 470 2.63 -102.21 -55.74
CA SER A 470 1.53 -101.27 -55.96
C SER A 470 0.91 -100.77 -54.64
N SER A 471 0.81 -101.65 -53.63
CA SER A 471 0.29 -101.29 -52.31
C SER A 471 1.17 -100.25 -51.60
N LEU A 472 2.49 -100.45 -51.61
CA LEU A 472 3.45 -99.58 -50.91
C LEU A 472 3.50 -98.17 -51.50
N LYS A 473 3.34 -98.03 -52.83
CA LYS A 473 3.23 -96.71 -53.49
C LYS A 473 2.04 -95.89 -53.01
N HIS A 474 0.90 -96.52 -52.68
CA HIS A 474 -0.31 -95.79 -52.30
C HIS A 474 -0.15 -95.14 -50.92
N GLN A 475 0.53 -95.81 -49.99
CA GLN A 475 0.73 -95.36 -48.61
C GLN A 475 1.53 -94.03 -48.54
N ILE A 476 2.61 -93.93 -49.32
CA ILE A 476 3.48 -92.73 -49.41
C ILE A 476 2.73 -91.50 -49.95
N SER A 477 1.74 -91.69 -50.82
CA SER A 477 1.00 -90.58 -51.43
C SER A 477 0.17 -89.75 -50.44
N LYS A 478 -0.18 -90.32 -49.28
CA LYS A 478 -1.14 -89.71 -48.35
C LYS A 478 -0.51 -88.62 -47.46
N GLU A 479 0.76 -88.77 -47.10
CA GLU A 479 1.50 -87.84 -46.23
C GLU A 479 1.78 -86.47 -46.89
N ALA A 480 1.76 -86.40 -48.22
CA ALA A 480 2.00 -85.16 -48.97
C ALA A 480 0.90 -84.08 -48.78
N SER A 481 -0.30 -84.47 -48.32
CA SER A 481 -1.47 -83.60 -48.26
C SER A 481 -1.47 -82.58 -47.10
N GLY A 482 -0.92 -82.93 -45.94
CA GLY A 482 -1.05 -82.15 -44.68
C GLY A 482 -0.33 -80.79 -44.64
N LYS A 483 0.33 -80.36 -45.73
CA LYS A 483 1.07 -79.09 -45.81
C LYS A 483 0.24 -77.90 -46.32
N MET A 484 -0.96 -78.13 -46.85
CA MET A 484 -1.84 -77.04 -47.31
C MET A 484 -2.69 -76.44 -46.18
N ASP A 485 -3.33 -77.28 -45.36
CA ASP A 485 -4.23 -76.80 -44.29
C ASP A 485 -3.50 -75.99 -43.22
N THR A 486 -2.23 -76.33 -42.96
CA THR A 486 -1.36 -75.59 -42.03
C THR A 486 -1.02 -74.19 -42.52
N TYR A 487 -0.92 -73.96 -43.83
CA TYR A 487 -0.75 -72.61 -44.40
C TYR A 487 -2.03 -71.77 -44.26
N ARG A 488 -3.18 -72.37 -44.55
CA ARG A 488 -4.50 -71.71 -44.47
C ARG A 488 -4.81 -71.19 -43.06
N ILE A 489 -4.58 -72.02 -42.05
CA ILE A 489 -4.73 -71.65 -40.63
C ILE A 489 -3.77 -70.50 -40.25
N MET A 490 -2.57 -70.43 -40.85
CA MET A 490 -1.62 -69.35 -40.58
C MET A 490 -2.04 -68.02 -41.22
N GLU A 491 -2.68 -68.05 -42.40
CA GLU A 491 -3.24 -66.89 -43.08
C GLU A 491 -4.49 -66.34 -42.36
N GLU A 492 -5.38 -67.22 -41.89
CA GLU A 492 -6.53 -66.83 -41.07
C GLU A 492 -6.08 -66.16 -39.75
N ASN A 493 -5.08 -66.71 -39.05
CA ASN A 493 -4.49 -66.07 -37.86
C ASN A 493 -3.82 -64.72 -38.16
N SER A 494 -3.22 -64.54 -39.34
CA SER A 494 -2.68 -63.24 -39.79
C SER A 494 -3.77 -62.18 -39.88
N SER A 495 -4.92 -62.51 -40.47
CA SER A 495 -6.07 -61.60 -40.58
C SER A 495 -6.63 -61.18 -39.21
N LEU A 496 -6.76 -62.13 -38.28
CA LEU A 496 -7.24 -61.86 -36.91
C LEU A 496 -6.29 -60.92 -36.13
N ILE A 497 -4.97 -61.01 -36.37
CA ILE A 497 -3.99 -60.10 -35.75
C ILE A 497 -4.12 -58.67 -36.31
N LEU A 498 -4.43 -58.50 -37.60
CA LEU A 498 -4.73 -57.18 -38.18
C LEU A 498 -5.99 -56.58 -37.55
N ASP A 499 -7.08 -57.34 -37.43
CA ASP A 499 -8.32 -56.84 -36.83
C ASP A 499 -8.20 -56.54 -35.34
N ILE A 500 -7.45 -57.35 -34.57
CA ILE A 500 -7.11 -57.03 -33.18
C ILE A 500 -6.35 -55.70 -33.08
N ASN A 501 -5.44 -55.40 -34.02
CA ASN A 501 -4.71 -54.13 -34.04
C ASN A 501 -5.58 -52.94 -34.51
N ASN A 502 -6.51 -53.15 -35.45
CA ASN A 502 -7.51 -52.17 -35.84
C ASN A 502 -8.44 -51.82 -34.67
N LEU A 503 -8.94 -52.83 -33.94
CA LEU A 503 -9.76 -52.66 -32.75
C LEU A 503 -8.99 -51.95 -31.62
N ARG A 504 -7.69 -52.24 -31.43
CA ARG A 504 -6.82 -51.50 -30.50
C ARG A 504 -6.66 -50.03 -30.89
N MET A 505 -6.55 -49.70 -32.18
CA MET A 505 -6.52 -48.30 -32.64
C MET A 505 -7.88 -47.60 -32.44
N ALA A 506 -9.00 -48.29 -32.72
CA ALA A 506 -10.34 -47.76 -32.45
C ALA A 506 -10.55 -47.48 -30.95
N LEU A 507 -10.11 -48.39 -30.06
CA LEU A 507 -10.17 -48.21 -28.61
C LEU A 507 -9.25 -47.06 -28.14
N LYS A 508 -8.08 -46.88 -28.76
CA LYS A 508 -7.17 -45.75 -28.50
C LYS A 508 -7.75 -44.40 -28.96
N LEU A 509 -8.54 -44.38 -30.03
CA LEU A 509 -9.27 -43.19 -30.48
C LEU A 509 -10.48 -42.89 -29.58
N ALA A 510 -11.22 -43.92 -29.16
CA ALA A 510 -12.33 -43.77 -28.21
C ALA A 510 -11.86 -43.25 -26.85
N THR A 511 -10.77 -43.80 -26.30
CA THR A 511 -10.16 -43.30 -25.05
C THR A 511 -9.58 -41.89 -25.20
N ARG A 512 -8.98 -41.52 -26.35
CA ARG A 512 -8.64 -40.10 -26.62
C ARG A 512 -9.86 -39.20 -26.56
N LYS A 513 -10.96 -39.57 -27.22
CA LYS A 513 -12.20 -38.80 -27.24
C LYS A 513 -12.84 -38.67 -25.84
N ILE A 514 -12.71 -39.70 -25.00
CA ILE A 514 -13.06 -39.64 -23.58
C ILE A 514 -12.16 -38.65 -22.83
N THR A 515 -10.84 -38.71 -22.97
CA THR A 515 -9.93 -37.73 -22.31
C THR A 515 -10.13 -36.30 -22.81
N GLU A 516 -10.52 -36.10 -24.06
CA GLU A 516 -10.91 -34.79 -24.61
C GLU A 516 -12.19 -34.29 -23.91
N MET A 517 -13.22 -35.13 -23.78
CA MET A 517 -14.45 -34.81 -23.04
C MET A 517 -14.18 -34.55 -21.55
N GLU A 518 -13.31 -35.32 -20.89
CA GLU A 518 -12.86 -35.09 -19.50
C GLU A 518 -12.12 -33.75 -19.33
N SER A 519 -11.35 -33.34 -20.35
CA SER A 519 -10.67 -32.03 -20.37
C SER A 519 -11.64 -30.87 -20.55
N ILE A 520 -12.69 -31.04 -21.38
CA ILE A 520 -13.78 -30.07 -21.55
C ILE A 520 -14.61 -29.94 -20.27
N LEU A 521 -14.85 -31.08 -19.59
CA LEU A 521 -15.53 -31.15 -18.28
C LEU A 521 -14.65 -30.71 -17.10
N GLY A 522 -13.35 -30.45 -17.32
CA GLY A 522 -12.44 -29.87 -16.34
C GLY A 522 -12.04 -30.79 -15.17
N LEU A 523 -12.25 -32.11 -15.29
CA LEU A 523 -12.09 -33.05 -14.17
C LEU A 523 -10.62 -33.38 -13.82
N ASN A 524 -9.66 -33.06 -14.70
CA ASN A 524 -8.26 -33.45 -14.58
C ASN A 524 -7.28 -32.31 -14.19
N SER A 525 -7.76 -31.18 -13.64
CA SER A 525 -6.90 -30.18 -13.00
C SER A 525 -7.39 -29.81 -11.59
N LYS A 526 -6.49 -29.85 -10.60
CA LYS A 526 -6.78 -29.38 -9.25
C LYS A 526 -6.81 -27.85 -9.25
N ASN A 527 -7.93 -27.28 -8.78
CA ASN A 527 -8.22 -25.85 -8.63
C ASN A 527 -8.54 -25.11 -9.95
N ILE A 528 -9.81 -25.11 -10.35
CA ILE A 528 -10.39 -24.12 -11.27
C ILE A 528 -10.98 -22.97 -10.44
N SER A 529 -10.82 -21.71 -10.89
CA SER A 529 -11.32 -20.55 -10.16
C SER A 529 -12.87 -20.48 -10.18
N PRO A 530 -13.55 -20.09 -9.07
CA PRO A 530 -15.01 -19.93 -9.05
C PRO A 530 -15.56 -18.97 -10.11
N LYS A 531 -14.77 -17.97 -10.55
CA LYS A 531 -15.16 -17.08 -11.67
C LYS A 531 -15.17 -17.81 -13.01
N GLU A 532 -14.17 -18.64 -13.31
CA GLU A 532 -14.09 -19.40 -14.56
C GLU A 532 -15.14 -20.52 -14.61
N ALA A 533 -15.37 -21.21 -13.49
CA ALA A 533 -16.43 -22.21 -13.38
C ALA A 533 -17.81 -21.58 -13.68
N LYS A 534 -18.08 -20.38 -13.15
CA LYS A 534 -19.34 -19.66 -13.41
C LYS A 534 -19.47 -19.19 -14.85
N ALA A 535 -18.38 -18.71 -15.47
CA ALA A 535 -18.37 -18.31 -16.88
C ALA A 535 -18.61 -19.50 -17.84
N LYS A 536 -17.94 -20.64 -17.61
CA LYS A 536 -18.14 -21.87 -18.41
C LYS A 536 -19.55 -22.45 -18.23
N LEU A 537 -20.09 -22.42 -17.02
CA LEU A 537 -21.48 -22.83 -16.76
C LEU A 537 -22.47 -21.95 -17.54
N GLN A 538 -22.21 -20.65 -17.65
CA GLN A 538 -23.09 -19.72 -18.37
C GLN A 538 -23.11 -19.98 -19.89
N MET A 539 -21.96 -20.27 -20.51
CA MET A 539 -21.92 -20.75 -21.92
C MET A 539 -22.62 -22.11 -22.12
N ALA A 540 -22.49 -23.03 -21.16
CA ALA A 540 -23.16 -24.33 -21.22
C ALA A 540 -24.70 -24.21 -21.05
N ILE A 541 -25.18 -23.16 -20.39
CA ILE A 541 -26.62 -22.87 -20.28
C ILE A 541 -27.14 -22.26 -21.59
N GLN A 542 -26.43 -21.30 -22.20
CA GLN A 542 -26.85 -20.69 -23.47
C GLN A 542 -27.05 -21.73 -24.59
N SER A 543 -26.07 -22.61 -24.78
CA SER A 543 -26.18 -23.72 -25.77
C SER A 543 -27.29 -24.72 -25.42
N ARG A 544 -27.63 -24.90 -24.14
CA ARG A 544 -28.79 -25.71 -23.72
C ARG A 544 -30.12 -25.02 -24.04
N GLU A 545 -30.22 -23.70 -23.91
CA GLU A 545 -31.42 -22.93 -24.25
C GLU A 545 -31.69 -22.96 -25.76
N GLU A 546 -30.67 -22.73 -26.59
CA GLU A 546 -30.75 -22.86 -28.06
C GLU A 546 -31.22 -24.26 -28.50
N ILE A 547 -30.66 -25.32 -27.88
CA ILE A 547 -31.07 -26.71 -28.14
C ILE A 547 -32.50 -26.97 -27.65
N HIS A 548 -32.91 -26.40 -26.51
CA HIS A 548 -34.26 -26.57 -25.98
C HIS A 548 -35.31 -25.96 -26.92
N ASP A 549 -35.10 -24.74 -27.39
CA ASP A 549 -36.00 -24.06 -28.34
C ASP A 549 -36.05 -24.79 -29.69
N TYR A 550 -34.91 -25.28 -30.20
CA TYR A 550 -34.88 -26.10 -31.43
C TYR A 550 -35.76 -27.35 -31.30
N TYR A 551 -35.60 -28.13 -30.22
CA TYR A 551 -36.41 -29.33 -30.01
C TYR A 551 -37.88 -29.01 -29.66
N GLN A 552 -38.17 -27.92 -28.94
CA GLN A 552 -39.54 -27.51 -28.65
C GLN A 552 -40.26 -26.99 -29.90
N SER A 553 -39.55 -26.37 -30.85
CA SER A 553 -40.05 -26.05 -32.18
C SER A 553 -40.37 -27.31 -32.99
N LYS A 554 -39.48 -28.32 -32.98
CA LYS A 554 -39.77 -29.64 -33.58
C LYS A 554 -40.96 -30.35 -32.92
N ILE A 555 -41.10 -30.30 -31.59
CA ILE A 555 -42.25 -30.89 -30.88
C ILE A 555 -43.56 -30.21 -31.30
N LYS A 556 -43.58 -28.88 -31.49
CA LYS A 556 -44.74 -28.16 -32.06
C LYS A 556 -45.05 -28.62 -33.49
N GLN A 557 -44.05 -28.81 -34.35
CA GLN A 557 -44.25 -29.36 -35.70
C GLN A 557 -44.82 -30.78 -35.66
N CYS A 558 -44.28 -31.67 -34.81
CA CYS A 558 -44.82 -33.01 -34.62
C CYS A 558 -46.25 -33.01 -34.07
N ALA A 559 -46.61 -32.08 -33.16
CA ALA A 559 -47.97 -31.95 -32.65
C ALA A 559 -48.97 -31.53 -33.75
N ILE A 560 -48.57 -30.64 -34.66
CA ILE A 560 -49.38 -30.27 -35.84
C ILE A 560 -49.59 -31.47 -36.77
N ILE A 561 -48.54 -32.26 -37.02
CA ILE A 561 -48.61 -33.48 -37.84
C ILE A 561 -49.52 -34.54 -37.18
N VAL A 562 -49.39 -34.76 -35.87
CA VAL A 562 -50.28 -35.67 -35.12
C VAL A 562 -51.73 -35.18 -35.18
N GLY A 563 -51.98 -33.87 -35.07
CA GLY A 563 -53.32 -33.27 -35.23
C GLY A 563 -53.93 -33.47 -36.63
N TYR A 564 -53.12 -33.55 -37.69
CA TYR A 564 -53.58 -33.94 -39.02
C TYR A 564 -54.00 -35.42 -39.06
N TYR A 565 -53.22 -36.32 -38.45
CA TYR A 565 -53.56 -37.75 -38.42
C TYR A 565 -54.75 -38.08 -37.53
N THR A 566 -54.89 -37.46 -36.34
CA THR A 566 -56.03 -37.71 -35.44
C THR A 566 -57.36 -37.24 -36.02
N ASN A 567 -57.37 -36.20 -36.87
CA ASN A 567 -58.56 -35.79 -37.63
C ASN A 567 -58.82 -36.67 -38.88
N SER A 568 -57.80 -37.37 -39.39
CA SER A 568 -57.93 -38.25 -40.57
C SER A 568 -58.45 -39.66 -40.23
N VAL A 569 -58.09 -40.19 -39.06
CA VAL A 569 -58.46 -41.55 -38.62
C VAL A 569 -59.97 -41.79 -38.49
N PRO A 570 -60.79 -40.88 -37.91
CA PRO A 570 -62.25 -41.04 -37.86
C PRO A 570 -62.90 -41.13 -39.24
N LEU A 571 -62.34 -40.42 -40.24
CA LEU A 571 -62.86 -40.42 -41.60
C LEU A 571 -62.65 -41.78 -42.30
N LEU A 572 -61.51 -42.43 -42.05
CA LEU A 572 -61.18 -43.75 -42.60
C LEU A 572 -61.97 -44.88 -41.92
N LEU A 573 -62.15 -44.83 -40.60
CA LEU A 573 -62.91 -45.84 -39.85
C LEU A 573 -64.41 -45.87 -40.23
N SER A 574 -64.94 -44.77 -40.77
CA SER A 574 -66.34 -44.70 -41.22
C SER A 574 -66.68 -45.50 -42.50
N LYS A 575 -65.67 -46.07 -43.19
CA LYS A 575 -65.86 -46.68 -44.52
C LYS A 575 -65.69 -48.21 -44.60
N MET A 576 -65.34 -48.91 -43.52
CA MET A 576 -65.03 -50.36 -43.60
C MET A 576 -65.65 -51.19 -42.46
N SER A 577 -66.97 -51.42 -42.56
CA SER A 577 -67.71 -52.47 -41.84
C SER A 577 -69.13 -52.60 -42.42
N PRO A 578 -69.73 -53.80 -42.49
CA PRO A 578 -69.14 -55.10 -42.81
C PRO A 578 -69.88 -55.83 -43.94
N ALA A 579 -69.24 -56.85 -44.54
CA ALA A 579 -69.87 -57.90 -45.36
C ALA A 579 -68.97 -59.15 -45.33
#